data_AF-A0AAE0JES2-F1
#
_entry.id   AF-A0AAE0JES2-F1
#
_cell.length_a   1.000
_cell.length_b   1.000
_cell.length_c   1.000
_cell.angle_alpha   90.00
_cell.angle_beta   90.00
_cell.angle_gamma   90.00
#
_symmetry.space_group_name_H-M   'P 1'
#
loop_
_entity.id
_entity.type
_entity.pdbx_description
1 polymer ?
#
loop_
_entity_poly.entity_id
_entity_poly.type
_entity_poly.pdbx_seq_one_letter_code
_entity_poly.pdbx_strand_id
1 'polypeptide(L)'
;MSSSLTPERRQATTTSRKGRRLLTLLMALLSLILSSLANPLPIEGRSFPGGGSIANARPARPAAAHPGPLSRPVQVAAPAQAQAQAETTPADDTTNTNTNPLLPEQKYFHEPGYTEELSHYDTRYFTTPVPYDPHIVHLRHLIRSYLLMTSSRSLTTWLAHGTLLGWYWNGAIMPWDYDLDVQVSNSTLGEMAREWNGTTFDYVYTLSGQEEKEGLGKQGEVHVKKYLLDVNPYWAQRTRLEGLNVIDARWIDMENGMYVDITGLSEDREQKGTPGGRGTGVWSDKNFHGYGTRQIWPLRKTEFEGVEAWVPWDVEGVLKEEYGGRSLTGETWAGHHFDHGRKEWVKTELVKKTS
;
A
#
# COMPACT_ATOMS: atom_id res chain seq x y z
N MET A 1 5.84 -66.67 41.40
CA MET A 1 4.91 -65.56 41.67
C MET A 1 5.61 -64.28 41.29
N SER A 2 5.26 -63.70 40.14
CA SER A 2 5.84 -62.43 39.68
C SER A 2 4.69 -61.55 39.20
N SER A 3 4.61 -60.36 39.78
CA SER A 3 3.51 -59.40 39.73
C SER A 3 3.52 -58.58 38.44
N SER A 4 2.32 -58.35 37.94
CA SER A 4 1.99 -57.46 36.83
C SER A 4 2.18 -55.99 37.20
N LEU A 5 2.87 -55.23 36.34
CA LEU A 5 2.84 -53.76 36.32
C LEU A 5 2.48 -53.31 34.90
N THR A 6 1.30 -52.69 34.77
CA THR A 6 0.89 -51.90 33.59
C THR A 6 0.94 -50.42 33.99
N PRO A 7 1.47 -49.51 33.14
CA PRO A 7 1.48 -48.08 33.45
C PRO A 7 0.20 -47.38 32.99
N GLU A 8 -0.22 -46.39 33.80
CA GLU A 8 -1.39 -45.53 33.61
C GLU A 8 -1.39 -44.72 32.31
N ARG A 9 -2.58 -44.61 31.73
CA ARG A 9 -2.90 -43.80 30.54
C ARG A 9 -3.11 -42.34 30.96
N ARG A 10 -2.20 -41.42 30.60
CA ARG A 10 -2.41 -39.97 30.74
C ARG A 10 -3.57 -39.52 29.84
N GLN A 11 -4.56 -38.84 30.44
CA GLN A 11 -5.64 -38.18 29.72
C GLN A 11 -5.10 -36.91 29.04
N ALA A 12 -5.24 -36.82 27.71
CA ALA A 12 -4.96 -35.62 26.95
C ALA A 12 -6.11 -34.61 27.15
N THR A 13 -5.79 -33.43 27.69
CA THR A 13 -6.69 -32.29 27.78
C THR A 13 -7.00 -31.78 26.38
N THR A 14 -8.18 -32.11 25.87
CA THR A 14 -8.76 -31.55 24.65
C THR A 14 -9.04 -30.07 24.85
N THR A 15 -8.15 -29.21 24.35
CA THR A 15 -8.43 -27.78 24.18
C THR A 15 -9.40 -27.62 23.01
N SER A 16 -10.61 -27.15 23.34
CA SER A 16 -11.74 -26.97 22.43
C SER A 16 -11.39 -26.09 21.22
N ARG A 17 -11.78 -26.55 20.01
CA ARG A 17 -11.74 -25.81 18.72
C ARG A 17 -12.38 -24.41 18.78
N LYS A 18 -13.23 -24.12 19.78
CA LYS A 18 -13.82 -22.78 19.99
C LYS A 18 -12.81 -21.76 20.55
N GLY A 19 -11.83 -22.19 21.35
CA GLY A 19 -10.82 -21.30 21.93
C GLY A 19 -9.80 -20.77 20.91
N ARG A 20 -9.42 -21.58 19.91
CA ARG A 20 -8.53 -21.15 18.82
C ARG A 20 -9.20 -20.18 17.85
N ARG A 21 -10.48 -20.40 17.52
CA ARG A 21 -11.24 -19.46 16.65
C ARG A 21 -11.44 -18.09 17.28
N LEU A 22 -11.58 -18.01 18.61
CA LEU A 22 -11.74 -16.73 19.32
C LEU A 22 -10.44 -15.91 19.35
N LEU A 23 -9.28 -16.57 19.40
CA LEU A 23 -7.97 -15.91 19.43
C LEU A 23 -7.53 -15.41 18.04
N THR A 24 -7.89 -16.12 16.95
CA THR A 24 -7.58 -15.67 15.58
C THR A 24 -8.50 -14.54 15.12
N LEU A 25 -9.76 -14.52 15.57
CA LEU A 25 -10.66 -13.39 15.33
C LEU A 25 -10.20 -12.14 16.10
N LEU A 26 -9.57 -12.31 17.26
CA LEU A 26 -9.03 -11.20 18.06
C LEU A 26 -7.82 -10.51 17.40
N MET A 27 -6.98 -11.26 16.67
CA MET A 27 -5.79 -10.70 16.00
C MET A 27 -6.12 -10.03 14.66
N ALA A 28 -7.12 -10.52 13.91
CA ALA A 28 -7.60 -9.85 12.70
C ALA A 28 -8.45 -8.61 12.98
N LEU A 29 -9.15 -8.56 14.13
CA LEU A 29 -9.80 -7.34 14.62
C LEU A 29 -8.81 -6.32 15.18
N LEU A 30 -7.66 -6.73 15.71
CA LEU A 30 -6.72 -5.80 16.38
C LEU A 30 -6.04 -4.83 15.39
N SER A 31 -5.83 -5.26 14.14
CA SER A 31 -5.28 -4.40 13.08
C SER A 31 -6.32 -3.46 12.45
N LEU A 32 -7.62 -3.67 12.70
CA LEU A 32 -8.72 -2.84 12.15
C LEU A 32 -9.53 -2.08 13.22
N ILE A 33 -9.36 -2.33 14.53
CA ILE A 33 -10.18 -1.72 15.61
C ILE A 33 -9.42 -0.78 16.55
N LEU A 34 -8.10 -0.64 16.46
CA LEU A 34 -7.36 0.30 17.31
C LEU A 34 -7.51 1.79 16.94
N SER A 35 -8.41 2.13 16.01
CA SER A 35 -8.83 3.51 15.73
C SER A 35 -10.06 3.98 16.53
N SER A 36 -10.55 3.21 17.52
CA SER A 36 -11.78 3.56 18.26
C SER A 36 -11.66 4.08 19.70
N LEU A 37 -10.48 4.09 20.34
CA LEU A 37 -10.36 4.59 21.72
C LEU A 37 -8.99 5.23 22.02
N ALA A 38 -8.75 6.45 21.56
CA ALA A 38 -7.72 7.31 22.13
C ALA A 38 -8.17 8.78 22.06
N ASN A 39 -8.72 9.29 23.16
CA ASN A 39 -8.78 10.74 23.40
C ASN A 39 -7.38 11.19 23.86
N PRO A 40 -6.69 12.10 23.17
CA PRO A 40 -5.50 12.71 23.74
C PRO A 40 -5.91 13.71 24.84
N LEU A 41 -5.42 13.49 26.05
CA LEU A 41 -5.46 14.47 27.14
C LEU A 41 -4.55 15.67 26.81
N PRO A 42 -4.91 16.90 27.20
CA PRO A 42 -4.13 18.09 26.91
C PRO A 42 -2.86 18.16 27.78
N ILE A 43 -1.71 18.43 27.15
CA ILE A 43 -0.47 18.79 27.85
C ILE A 43 -0.42 20.32 27.96
N GLU A 44 -0.40 20.81 29.20
CA GLU A 44 -0.26 22.23 29.54
C GLU A 44 1.08 22.81 29.10
N GLY A 45 1.03 24.01 28.53
CA GLY A 45 2.20 24.78 28.10
C GLY A 45 2.92 25.47 29.25
N ARG A 46 4.22 25.72 29.05
CA ARG A 46 4.96 26.78 29.74
C ARG A 46 5.47 27.80 28.72
N SER A 47 4.98 29.02 28.87
CA SER A 47 5.40 30.26 28.22
C SER A 47 6.69 30.82 28.83
N PHE A 48 7.53 31.49 28.03
CA PHE A 48 8.26 32.73 28.38
C PHE A 48 8.69 33.48 27.08
N PRO A 49 8.99 34.80 27.14
CA PRO A 49 8.63 35.77 26.10
C PRO A 49 9.82 36.54 25.47
N GLY A 50 9.52 37.31 24.43
CA GLY A 50 10.36 38.38 23.85
C GLY A 50 10.50 38.20 22.34
N GLY A 51 10.09 39.09 21.44
CA GLY A 51 9.96 40.54 21.52
C GLY A 51 10.96 41.15 20.54
N GLY A 52 10.51 41.61 19.37
CA GLY A 52 11.39 42.26 18.38
C GLY A 52 10.73 42.52 17.04
N SER A 53 10.14 43.70 16.89
CA SER A 53 9.55 44.27 15.68
C SER A 53 10.64 44.82 14.75
N ILE A 54 10.58 44.56 13.42
CA ILE A 54 11.08 45.48 12.39
C ILE A 54 10.13 45.46 11.18
N ALA A 55 9.93 46.66 10.62
CA ALA A 55 8.85 47.08 9.75
C ALA A 55 9.08 46.88 8.23
N ASN A 56 7.94 46.86 7.54
CA ASN A 56 7.62 47.41 6.22
C ASN A 56 8.72 47.58 5.15
N ALA A 57 8.57 46.83 4.04
CA ALA A 57 8.75 47.37 2.70
C ALA A 57 7.88 46.59 1.69
N ARG A 58 7.18 47.32 0.82
CA ARG A 58 6.34 46.85 -0.30
C ARG A 58 6.60 47.80 -1.48
N PRO A 59 6.22 47.46 -2.71
CA PRO A 59 6.91 46.55 -3.63
C PRO A 59 7.43 47.29 -4.88
N ALA A 60 8.33 46.66 -5.66
CA ALA A 60 8.73 47.17 -6.98
C ALA A 60 8.72 46.07 -8.06
N ARG A 61 7.94 46.32 -9.11
CA ARG A 61 8.02 45.75 -10.47
C ARG A 61 7.30 46.76 -11.40
N PRO A 62 7.51 46.78 -12.73
CA PRO A 62 8.06 45.72 -13.57
C PRO A 62 9.13 46.18 -14.59
N ALA A 63 9.88 45.23 -15.15
CA ALA A 63 10.56 45.42 -16.43
C ALA A 63 10.28 44.22 -17.33
N ALA A 64 9.76 44.52 -18.52
CA ALA A 64 9.49 43.59 -19.60
C ALA A 64 10.79 43.24 -20.35
N ALA A 65 10.92 41.99 -20.80
CA ALA A 65 11.88 41.61 -21.83
C ALA A 65 11.26 40.52 -22.73
N HIS A 66 11.38 40.76 -24.03
CA HIS A 66 10.89 40.00 -25.18
C HIS A 66 11.71 38.71 -25.45
N PRO A 67 11.28 37.83 -26.38
CA PRO A 67 11.53 36.39 -26.33
C PRO A 67 12.84 35.97 -27.01
N GLY A 68 13.54 35.02 -26.39
CA GLY A 68 14.65 34.27 -26.98
C GLY A 68 14.21 32.93 -27.56
N PRO A 69 14.96 32.34 -28.50
CA PRO A 69 14.46 31.40 -29.49
C PRO A 69 14.23 29.97 -28.98
N LEU A 70 13.26 29.33 -29.64
CA LEU A 70 12.89 27.92 -29.53
C LEU A 70 14.08 26.99 -29.83
N SER A 71 14.49 26.19 -28.85
CA SER A 71 15.44 25.09 -29.04
C SER A 71 14.69 23.80 -29.33
N ARG A 72 14.98 23.20 -30.49
CA ARG A 72 14.46 21.90 -30.97
C ARG A 72 14.97 20.75 -30.09
N PRO A 73 14.20 19.65 -29.93
CA PRO A 73 14.66 18.49 -29.19
C PRO A 73 15.79 17.77 -29.94
N VAL A 74 16.86 17.48 -29.20
CA VAL A 74 17.98 16.64 -29.64
C VAL A 74 17.51 15.18 -29.61
N GLN A 75 17.52 14.52 -30.76
CA GLN A 75 17.40 13.07 -30.90
C GLN A 75 18.61 12.41 -30.23
N VAL A 76 18.36 11.65 -29.16
CA VAL A 76 19.37 10.76 -28.57
C VAL A 76 19.27 9.43 -29.29
N ALA A 77 20.35 9.05 -29.96
CA ALA A 77 20.51 7.78 -30.66
C ALA A 77 20.57 6.62 -29.65
N ALA A 78 19.91 5.51 -29.99
CA ALA A 78 19.98 4.25 -29.25
C ALA A 78 21.38 3.63 -29.33
N PRO A 79 21.94 3.08 -28.24
CA PRO A 79 23.15 2.29 -28.34
C PRO A 79 22.85 0.86 -28.81
N ALA A 80 23.81 0.35 -29.58
CA ALA A 80 23.77 -0.87 -30.36
C ALA A 80 23.63 -2.15 -29.52
N GLN A 81 22.95 -3.13 -30.13
CA GLN A 81 22.73 -4.47 -29.63
C GLN A 81 24.06 -5.24 -29.49
N ALA A 82 24.35 -5.72 -28.29
CA ALA A 82 25.31 -6.80 -28.06
C ALA A 82 24.53 -8.12 -27.97
N GLN A 83 24.69 -8.96 -28.98
CA GLN A 83 24.14 -10.32 -29.01
C GLN A 83 24.91 -11.20 -28.03
N ALA A 84 24.24 -11.65 -26.96
CA ALA A 84 24.67 -12.79 -26.17
C ALA A 84 23.80 -13.99 -26.57
N GLN A 85 24.43 -15.05 -27.04
CA GLN A 85 23.79 -16.31 -27.41
C GLN A 85 23.18 -16.96 -26.17
N ALA A 86 21.85 -17.07 -26.15
CA ALA A 86 21.13 -17.85 -25.15
C ALA A 86 21.07 -19.31 -25.60
N GLU A 87 21.66 -20.21 -24.81
CA GLU A 87 21.40 -21.64 -24.91
C GLU A 87 19.93 -21.90 -24.58
N THR A 88 19.22 -22.50 -25.53
CA THR A 88 17.80 -22.84 -25.42
C THR A 88 17.63 -24.13 -24.62
N THR A 89 17.06 -24.02 -23.42
CA THR A 89 16.34 -25.14 -22.78
C THR A 89 14.90 -24.70 -22.52
N PRO A 90 13.89 -25.53 -22.86
CA PRO A 90 12.50 -25.20 -22.61
C PRO A 90 12.20 -25.46 -21.13
N ALA A 91 12.17 -24.41 -20.32
CA ALA A 91 11.73 -24.50 -18.93
C ALA A 91 10.21 -24.31 -18.88
N ASP A 92 9.51 -25.41 -18.59
CA ASP A 92 8.13 -25.43 -18.11
C ASP A 92 8.11 -24.80 -16.69
N ASP A 93 8.09 -23.47 -16.63
CA ASP A 93 8.25 -22.71 -15.39
C ASP A 93 6.90 -22.43 -14.70
N THR A 94 6.38 -23.47 -14.05
CA THR A 94 5.24 -23.37 -13.11
C THR A 94 5.60 -23.81 -11.69
N THR A 95 6.86 -24.17 -11.42
CA THR A 95 7.26 -24.73 -10.13
C THR A 95 8.43 -23.97 -9.52
N ASN A 96 8.22 -22.72 -9.13
CA ASN A 96 9.05 -22.10 -8.10
C ASN A 96 8.54 -22.53 -6.71
N THR A 97 8.59 -23.83 -6.43
CA THR A 97 8.17 -24.41 -5.15
C THR A 97 9.31 -24.30 -4.15
N ASN A 98 9.56 -23.09 -3.64
CA ASN A 98 10.47 -22.91 -2.50
C ASN A 98 9.84 -23.34 -1.16
N THR A 99 8.68 -24.00 -1.21
CA THR A 99 7.97 -24.55 -0.06
C THR A 99 8.28 -26.04 0.06
N ASN A 100 9.39 -26.39 0.72
CA ASN A 100 9.48 -27.74 1.28
C ASN A 100 8.39 -27.85 2.36
N PRO A 101 7.35 -28.68 2.19
CA PRO A 101 6.20 -28.75 3.11
C PRO A 101 6.58 -29.24 4.51
N LEU A 102 7.83 -29.67 4.71
CA LEU A 102 8.38 -30.08 6.00
C LEU A 102 9.07 -28.95 6.77
N LEU A 103 9.34 -27.81 6.15
CA LEU A 103 9.94 -26.65 6.81
C LEU A 103 8.84 -25.67 7.26
N PRO A 104 8.97 -25.06 8.45
CA PRO A 104 8.03 -24.04 8.91
C PRO A 104 8.01 -22.86 7.95
N GLU A 105 6.82 -22.27 7.74
CA GLU A 105 6.68 -21.06 6.92
C GLU A 105 7.55 -19.94 7.50
N GLN A 106 8.33 -19.29 6.64
CA GLN A 106 9.12 -18.12 7.03
C GLN A 106 8.45 -16.86 6.51
N LYS A 107 8.35 -15.84 7.37
CA LYS A 107 7.88 -14.53 6.95
C LYS A 107 8.93 -13.91 6.02
N TYR A 108 8.51 -13.47 4.84
CA TYR A 108 9.42 -12.83 3.89
C TYR A 108 9.63 -11.35 4.19
N PHE A 109 8.54 -10.59 4.22
CA PHE A 109 8.54 -9.17 4.49
C PHE A 109 8.53 -8.87 5.98
N HIS A 110 9.28 -7.85 6.40
CA HIS A 110 9.41 -7.48 7.80
C HIS A 110 9.24 -5.97 7.97
N GLU A 111 8.45 -5.61 8.99
CA GLU A 111 8.17 -4.25 9.40
C GLU A 111 8.95 -3.93 10.69
N PRO A 112 9.35 -2.66 10.93
CA PRO A 112 10.12 -2.28 12.11
C PRO A 112 9.28 -2.30 13.39
N GLY A 113 7.95 -2.34 13.29
CA GLY A 113 7.05 -2.40 14.43
C GLY A 113 5.62 -2.77 14.05
N TYR A 114 4.75 -2.78 15.05
CA TYR A 114 3.34 -3.17 14.93
C TYR A 114 2.35 -2.03 15.23
N THR A 115 2.86 -0.80 15.41
CA THR A 115 2.01 0.39 15.49
C THR A 115 1.63 0.82 14.08
N GLU A 116 0.51 1.51 13.90
CA GLU A 116 0.07 2.06 12.60
C GLU A 116 1.19 2.84 11.90
N GLU A 117 1.90 3.70 12.63
CA GLU A 117 3.05 4.45 12.08
C GLU A 117 4.28 3.60 11.73
N LEU A 118 4.38 2.34 12.19
CA LEU A 118 5.57 1.49 11.99
C LEU A 118 5.29 0.25 11.14
N SER A 119 4.02 -0.14 10.96
CA SER A 119 3.64 -1.31 10.16
C SER A 119 3.80 -1.10 8.66
N HIS A 120 3.96 0.13 8.19
CA HIS A 120 3.98 0.44 6.74
C HIS A 120 5.36 0.84 6.22
N TYR A 121 6.40 0.24 6.82
CA TYR A 121 7.80 0.42 6.41
C TYR A 121 8.51 -0.92 6.26
N ASP A 122 9.36 -1.07 5.25
CA ASP A 122 10.24 -2.21 5.07
C ASP A 122 11.51 -2.03 5.91
N THR A 123 11.76 -2.96 6.83
CA THR A 123 12.89 -2.89 7.78
C THR A 123 14.26 -2.76 7.11
N ARG A 124 14.42 -3.17 5.84
CA ARG A 124 15.72 -3.05 5.14
C ARG A 124 16.08 -1.60 4.81
N TYR A 125 15.07 -0.74 4.64
CA TYR A 125 15.23 0.67 4.21
C TYR A 125 14.72 1.67 5.25
N PHE A 126 13.99 1.20 6.26
CA PHE A 126 13.52 2.03 7.35
C PHE A 126 14.68 2.64 8.16
N THR A 127 14.56 3.92 8.48
CA THR A 127 15.49 4.65 9.35
C THR A 127 14.77 5.27 10.53
N THR A 128 13.80 6.13 10.26
CA THR A 128 12.93 6.80 11.23
C THR A 128 11.54 6.97 10.63
N PRO A 129 10.47 7.05 11.44
CA PRO A 129 9.14 7.36 10.93
C PRO A 129 9.12 8.73 10.26
N VAL A 130 8.48 8.83 9.11
CA VAL A 130 8.19 10.10 8.45
C VAL A 130 7.15 10.86 9.30
N PRO A 131 7.33 12.16 9.58
CA PRO A 131 6.36 12.94 10.33
C PRO A 131 4.98 13.03 9.64
N TYR A 132 3.94 13.29 10.44
CA TYR A 132 2.55 13.31 9.98
C TYR A 132 2.24 14.32 8.87
N ASP A 133 2.86 15.50 8.80
CA ASP A 133 2.53 16.42 7.69
C ASP A 133 3.18 15.97 6.36
N PRO A 134 4.47 15.61 6.29
CA PRO A 134 5.12 15.21 5.04
C PRO A 134 4.78 13.78 4.56
N HIS A 135 4.23 12.87 5.39
CA HIS A 135 3.96 11.48 4.97
C HIS A 135 3.10 11.38 3.70
N ILE A 136 2.08 12.24 3.58
CA ILE A 136 1.16 12.23 2.45
C ILE A 136 1.87 12.53 1.13
N VAL A 137 2.90 13.39 1.16
CA VAL A 137 3.72 13.71 -0.02
C VAL A 137 4.55 12.50 -0.44
N HIS A 138 5.12 11.78 0.54
CA HIS A 138 5.84 10.54 0.27
C HIS A 138 4.93 9.47 -0.33
N LEU A 139 3.75 9.24 0.25
CA LEU A 139 2.76 8.29 -0.28
C LEU A 139 2.32 8.67 -1.70
N ARG A 140 2.06 9.95 -1.95
CA ARG A 140 1.69 10.47 -3.26
C ARG A 140 2.74 10.15 -4.33
N HIS A 141 4.01 10.44 -4.07
CA HIS A 141 5.07 10.13 -5.03
C HIS A 141 5.33 8.62 -5.15
N LEU A 142 5.17 7.88 -4.05
CA LEU A 142 5.26 6.42 -4.04
C LEU A 142 4.20 5.78 -4.96
N ILE A 143 2.91 6.11 -4.81
CA ILE A 143 1.86 5.54 -5.68
C ILE A 143 1.98 6.03 -7.12
N ARG A 144 2.33 7.31 -7.35
CA ARG A 144 2.57 7.84 -8.70
C ARG A 144 3.68 7.06 -9.41
N SER A 145 4.79 6.80 -8.72
CA SER A 145 5.90 6.04 -9.30
C SER A 145 5.51 4.60 -9.65
N TYR A 146 4.71 3.95 -8.80
CA TYR A 146 4.18 2.60 -9.07
C TYR A 146 3.27 2.56 -10.29
N LEU A 147 2.31 3.49 -10.39
CA LEU A 147 1.36 3.56 -11.51
C LEU A 147 2.07 3.87 -12.83
N LEU A 148 3.06 4.77 -12.82
CA LEU A 148 3.88 5.06 -14.00
C LEU A 148 4.75 3.86 -14.40
N MET A 149 5.33 3.17 -13.42
CA MET A 149 6.14 1.97 -13.64
C MET A 149 5.32 0.86 -14.31
N THR A 150 4.15 0.54 -13.77
CA THR A 150 3.27 -0.50 -14.31
C THR A 150 2.74 -0.14 -15.69
N SER A 151 2.32 1.11 -15.89
CA SER A 151 1.90 1.63 -17.20
C SER A 151 3.02 1.52 -18.24
N SER A 152 4.26 1.91 -17.90
CA SER A 152 5.42 1.83 -18.80
C SER A 152 5.77 0.40 -19.24
N ARG A 153 5.34 -0.61 -18.46
CA ARG A 153 5.57 -2.04 -18.71
C ARG A 153 4.32 -2.77 -19.19
N SER A 154 3.21 -2.06 -19.40
CA SER A 154 1.91 -2.68 -19.74
C SER A 154 1.41 -3.70 -18.70
N LEU A 155 1.82 -3.55 -17.44
CA LEU A 155 1.37 -4.40 -16.34
C LEU A 155 0.01 -3.89 -15.83
N THR A 156 -1.02 -4.74 -15.88
CA THR A 156 -2.35 -4.39 -15.40
C THR A 156 -2.43 -4.50 -13.87
N THR A 157 -2.72 -3.39 -13.22
CA THR A 157 -2.91 -3.25 -11.75
C THR A 157 -4.13 -2.38 -11.49
N TRP A 158 -4.75 -2.47 -10.32
CA TRP A 158 -5.83 -1.59 -9.90
C TRP A 158 -5.76 -1.25 -8.41
N LEU A 159 -6.35 -0.12 -8.03
CA LEU A 159 -6.41 0.33 -6.63
C LEU A 159 -7.30 -0.61 -5.82
N ALA A 160 -6.90 -0.92 -4.59
CA ALA A 160 -7.62 -1.78 -3.67
C ALA A 160 -7.72 -1.16 -2.27
N HIS A 161 -8.54 -1.75 -1.40
CA HIS A 161 -8.59 -1.46 0.04
C HIS A 161 -8.70 0.06 0.35
N GLY A 162 -7.89 0.57 1.28
CA GLY A 162 -7.90 1.98 1.70
C GLY A 162 -7.59 2.94 0.56
N THR A 163 -6.69 2.54 -0.35
CA THR A 163 -6.34 3.34 -1.53
C THR A 163 -7.52 3.51 -2.49
N LEU A 164 -8.33 2.46 -2.69
CA LEU A 164 -9.56 2.55 -3.48
C LEU A 164 -10.63 3.42 -2.77
N LEU A 165 -10.68 3.39 -1.44
CA LEU A 165 -11.56 4.23 -0.65
C LEU A 165 -11.19 5.71 -0.76
N GLY A 166 -9.90 6.06 -0.70
CA GLY A 166 -9.42 7.41 -0.98
C GLY A 166 -9.81 7.88 -2.39
N TRP A 167 -9.60 7.00 -3.37
CA TRP A 167 -10.05 7.27 -4.74
C TRP A 167 -11.55 7.58 -4.82
N TYR A 168 -12.39 6.83 -4.12
CA TYR A 168 -13.85 7.02 -4.12
C TYR A 168 -14.26 8.42 -3.67
N TRP A 169 -13.60 8.97 -2.65
CA TRP A 169 -13.96 10.27 -2.09
C TRP A 169 -13.57 11.45 -2.99
N ASN A 170 -12.32 11.46 -3.47
CA ASN A 170 -11.84 12.59 -4.27
C ASN A 170 -10.68 12.26 -5.21
N GLY A 171 -10.39 10.98 -5.46
CA GLY A 171 -9.27 10.59 -6.31
C GLY A 171 -7.90 10.80 -5.66
N ALA A 172 -7.83 10.92 -4.33
CA ALA A 172 -6.61 11.18 -3.57
C ALA A 172 -6.47 10.24 -2.37
N ILE A 173 -5.26 10.16 -1.81
CA ILE A 173 -4.96 9.41 -0.60
C ILE A 173 -5.68 10.05 0.59
N MET A 174 -6.21 9.23 1.50
CA MET A 174 -6.83 9.74 2.72
C MET A 174 -5.76 10.39 3.61
N PRO A 175 -5.96 11.59 4.18
CA PRO A 175 -4.89 12.31 4.90
C PRO A 175 -4.31 11.62 6.14
N TRP A 176 -4.95 10.55 6.62
CA TRP A 176 -4.52 9.77 7.79
C TRP A 176 -4.02 8.38 7.42
N ASP A 177 -4.07 7.99 6.14
CA ASP A 177 -3.53 6.69 5.70
C ASP A 177 -2.01 6.70 5.77
N TYR A 178 -1.46 5.55 6.17
CA TYR A 178 -0.03 5.27 6.11
C TYR A 178 0.29 4.15 5.13
N ASP A 179 -0.73 3.49 4.57
CA ASP A 179 -0.66 2.37 3.67
C ASP A 179 -1.11 2.72 2.25
N LEU A 180 -0.65 1.90 1.31
CA LEU A 180 -1.08 1.94 -0.07
C LEU A 180 -1.24 0.51 -0.56
N ASP A 181 -2.39 0.22 -1.16
CA ASP A 181 -2.80 -1.12 -1.55
C ASP A 181 -3.24 -1.16 -3.00
N VAL A 182 -2.69 -2.13 -3.71
CA VAL A 182 -3.04 -2.41 -5.09
C VAL A 182 -3.18 -3.92 -5.30
N GLN A 183 -3.93 -4.26 -6.33
CA GLN A 183 -4.14 -5.63 -6.72
C GLN A 183 -3.75 -5.85 -8.18
N VAL A 184 -3.28 -7.06 -8.46
CA VAL A 184 -2.94 -7.54 -9.79
C VAL A 184 -3.57 -8.91 -10.02
N SER A 185 -3.72 -9.32 -11.27
CA SER A 185 -4.05 -10.72 -11.55
C SER A 185 -2.87 -11.63 -11.20
N ASN A 186 -3.12 -12.90 -10.83
CA ASN A 186 -2.03 -13.86 -10.58
C ASN A 186 -1.14 -14.07 -11.82
N SER A 187 -1.68 -13.91 -13.03
CA SER A 187 -0.89 -13.90 -14.27
C SER A 187 0.08 -12.72 -14.33
N THR A 188 -0.38 -11.51 -14.01
CA THR A 188 0.47 -10.30 -13.97
C THR A 188 1.50 -10.40 -12.86
N LEU A 189 1.12 -10.96 -11.70
CA LEU A 189 2.06 -11.21 -10.61
C LEU A 189 3.19 -12.17 -11.03
N GLY A 190 2.86 -13.22 -11.80
CA GLY A 190 3.86 -14.12 -12.35
C GLY A 190 4.79 -13.46 -13.36
N GLU A 191 4.28 -12.52 -14.17
CA GLU A 191 5.10 -11.69 -15.07
C GLU A 191 6.03 -10.76 -14.27
N MET A 192 5.51 -10.06 -13.26
CA MET A 192 6.32 -9.28 -12.31
C MET A 192 7.42 -10.13 -11.70
N ALA A 193 7.12 -11.35 -11.25
CA ALA A 193 8.07 -12.25 -10.62
C ALA A 193 9.21 -12.69 -11.56
N ARG A 194 8.89 -13.06 -12.80
CA ARG A 194 9.87 -13.60 -13.76
C ARG A 194 10.71 -12.52 -14.43
N GLU A 195 10.12 -11.36 -14.72
CA GLU A 195 10.75 -10.36 -15.59
C GLU A 195 11.25 -9.13 -14.84
N TRP A 196 10.61 -8.78 -13.71
CA TRP A 196 10.79 -7.47 -13.08
C TRP A 196 11.21 -7.54 -11.60
N ASN A 197 11.21 -8.72 -10.98
CA ASN A 197 11.60 -8.86 -9.59
C ASN A 197 13.04 -8.40 -9.34
N GLY A 198 13.25 -7.60 -8.30
CA GLY A 198 14.54 -7.04 -7.94
C GLY A 198 14.97 -5.86 -8.81
N THR A 199 14.14 -5.40 -9.75
CA THR A 199 14.44 -4.23 -10.58
C THR A 199 14.13 -2.94 -9.84
N THR A 200 14.87 -1.88 -10.18
CA THR A 200 14.66 -0.54 -9.61
C THR A 200 14.14 0.44 -10.66
N PHE A 201 13.47 1.49 -10.21
CA PHE A 201 12.95 2.56 -11.05
C PHE A 201 13.30 3.91 -10.46
N ASP A 202 13.95 4.74 -11.28
CA ASP A 202 14.26 6.11 -10.93
C ASP A 202 13.07 7.01 -11.27
N TYR A 203 12.58 7.72 -10.28
CA TYR A 203 11.42 8.61 -10.38
C TYR A 203 11.86 10.04 -10.04
N VAL A 204 11.65 10.95 -10.99
CA VAL A 204 12.00 12.36 -10.86
C VAL A 204 10.73 13.18 -10.73
N TYR A 205 10.68 14.06 -9.73
CA TYR A 205 9.55 14.97 -9.53
C TYR A 205 10.02 16.34 -9.04
N THR A 206 9.15 17.33 -9.20
CA THR A 206 9.36 18.70 -8.75
C THR A 206 8.29 19.04 -7.71
N LEU A 207 8.71 19.52 -6.54
CA LEU A 207 7.77 19.89 -5.48
C LEU A 207 6.87 21.05 -5.90
N SER A 208 5.58 20.88 -5.66
CA SER A 208 4.58 21.93 -5.78
C SER A 208 4.56 22.87 -4.56
N GLY A 209 3.90 24.02 -4.70
CA GLY A 209 3.69 24.93 -3.57
C GLY A 209 2.72 24.39 -2.50
N GLN A 210 1.96 23.34 -2.81
CA GLN A 210 1.17 22.62 -1.81
C GLN A 210 2.06 21.69 -0.98
N GLU A 211 2.96 20.95 -1.64
CA GLU A 211 3.87 20.02 -0.97
C GLU A 211 4.91 20.74 -0.10
N GLU A 212 5.25 21.99 -0.42
CA GLU A 212 6.01 22.86 0.49
C GLU A 212 5.25 23.13 1.81
N LYS A 213 3.93 23.36 1.75
CA LYS A 213 3.11 23.56 2.95
C LYS A 213 2.93 22.27 3.76
N GLU A 214 3.02 21.12 3.10
CA GLU A 214 3.01 19.78 3.70
C GLU A 214 4.39 19.40 4.29
N GLY A 215 5.42 20.24 4.10
CA GLY A 215 6.66 20.22 4.88
C GLY A 215 7.78 19.34 4.33
N LEU A 216 7.72 18.90 3.07
CA LEU A 216 8.76 18.02 2.49
C LEU A 216 10.01 18.78 1.97
N GLY A 217 9.85 20.02 1.52
CA GLY A 217 10.93 20.80 0.89
C GLY A 217 10.43 22.13 0.33
N LYS A 218 11.16 22.74 -0.61
CA LYS A 218 10.77 24.02 -1.21
C LYS A 218 10.10 23.84 -2.57
N GLN A 219 9.12 24.67 -2.90
CA GLN A 219 8.52 24.68 -4.23
C GLN A 219 9.59 24.82 -5.32
N GLY A 220 9.52 23.97 -6.35
CA GLY A 220 10.45 23.97 -7.47
C GLY A 220 11.70 23.11 -7.25
N GLU A 221 11.89 22.55 -6.06
CA GLU A 221 12.98 21.61 -5.79
C GLU A 221 12.75 20.29 -6.56
N VAL A 222 13.82 19.80 -7.19
CA VAL A 222 13.78 18.56 -7.98
C VAL A 222 14.35 17.43 -7.13
N HIS A 223 13.56 16.37 -6.99
CA HIS A 223 13.94 15.17 -6.26
C HIS A 223 14.07 14.00 -7.22
N VAL A 224 15.00 13.10 -6.90
CA VAL A 224 15.17 11.81 -7.58
C VAL A 224 15.04 10.72 -6.52
N LYS A 225 14.02 9.89 -6.63
CA LYS A 225 13.81 8.71 -5.78
C LYS A 225 14.07 7.44 -6.57
N LYS A 226 14.55 6.42 -5.87
CA LYS A 226 14.71 5.06 -6.42
C LYS A 226 13.77 4.13 -5.67
N TYR A 227 12.96 3.41 -6.43
CA TYR A 227 12.02 2.44 -5.90
C TYR A 227 12.37 1.02 -6.35
N LEU A 228 12.12 0.03 -5.51
CA LEU A 228 12.38 -1.38 -5.75
C LEU A 228 11.07 -2.16 -5.91
N LEU A 229 10.93 -2.95 -6.98
CA LEU A 229 9.93 -4.01 -7.03
C LEU A 229 10.51 -5.27 -6.40
N ASP A 230 9.91 -5.72 -5.30
CA ASP A 230 10.33 -6.92 -4.60
C ASP A 230 9.16 -7.92 -4.52
N VAL A 231 9.30 -9.07 -5.18
CA VAL A 231 8.27 -10.10 -5.26
C VAL A 231 8.57 -11.22 -4.28
N ASN A 232 7.60 -11.49 -3.40
CA ASN A 232 7.67 -12.52 -2.40
C ASN A 232 7.85 -13.91 -3.07
N PRO A 233 8.86 -14.73 -2.71
CA PRO A 233 9.04 -16.07 -3.24
C PRO A 233 7.81 -16.98 -3.08
N TYR A 234 6.92 -16.68 -2.13
CA TYR A 234 5.66 -17.40 -1.91
C TYR A 234 4.51 -16.91 -2.81
N TRP A 235 4.74 -16.05 -3.81
CA TRP A 235 3.70 -15.44 -4.65
C TRP A 235 2.78 -16.47 -5.34
N ALA A 236 3.36 -17.58 -5.82
CA ALA A 236 2.64 -18.64 -6.51
C ALA A 236 1.76 -19.49 -5.56
N GLN A 237 2.09 -19.49 -4.26
CA GLN A 237 1.31 -20.19 -3.24
C GLN A 237 0.01 -19.42 -2.97
N ARG A 238 -1.12 -19.90 -3.46
CA ARG A 238 -2.41 -19.18 -3.35
C ARG A 238 -3.22 -19.49 -2.10
N THR A 239 -2.73 -20.37 -1.21
CA THR A 239 -3.34 -20.56 0.12
C THR A 239 -2.63 -19.68 1.16
N ARG A 240 -3.37 -19.28 2.20
CA ARG A 240 -2.85 -18.44 3.28
C ARG A 240 -1.70 -19.05 4.09
N LEU A 241 -1.64 -20.39 4.18
CA LEU A 241 -0.79 -21.12 5.11
C LEU A 241 -0.94 -20.61 6.57
N GLU A 242 0.14 -20.27 7.26
CA GLU A 242 0.14 -19.68 8.62
C GLU A 242 -0.14 -18.17 8.58
N GLY A 243 -0.24 -17.58 7.39
CA GLY A 243 -0.57 -16.17 7.20
C GLY A 243 0.63 -15.23 7.29
N LEU A 244 1.86 -15.75 7.14
CA LEU A 244 3.07 -14.94 7.17
C LEU A 244 3.38 -14.28 5.82
N ASN A 245 2.85 -14.82 4.72
CA ASN A 245 3.12 -14.37 3.35
C ASN A 245 1.84 -14.00 2.57
N VAL A 246 0.97 -13.22 3.22
CA VAL A 246 -0.29 -12.74 2.62
C VAL A 246 -0.01 -11.73 1.50
N ILE A 247 1.00 -10.88 1.67
CA ILE A 247 1.44 -9.92 0.65
C ILE A 247 2.34 -10.60 -0.36
N ASP A 248 2.03 -10.39 -1.65
CA ASP A 248 2.66 -11.07 -2.77
C ASP A 248 3.87 -10.30 -3.33
N ALA A 249 3.86 -8.98 -3.28
CA ALA A 249 4.99 -8.15 -3.65
C ALA A 249 4.90 -6.78 -2.96
N ARG A 250 6.00 -6.05 -2.97
CA ARG A 250 6.07 -4.66 -2.52
C ARG A 250 6.72 -3.77 -3.57
N TRP A 251 6.22 -2.55 -3.65
CA TRP A 251 6.90 -1.45 -4.31
C TRP A 251 7.49 -0.52 -3.25
N ILE A 252 8.82 -0.51 -3.08
CA ILE A 252 9.47 0.02 -1.87
C ILE A 252 10.24 1.29 -2.21
N ASP A 253 10.01 2.37 -1.46
CA ASP A 253 10.89 3.54 -1.42
C ASP A 253 12.19 3.16 -0.72
N MET A 254 13.29 3.12 -1.47
CA MET A 254 14.59 2.70 -0.94
C MET A 254 15.24 3.75 -0.03
N GLU A 255 14.67 4.95 0.10
CA GLU A 255 15.19 6.02 0.95
C GLU A 255 14.62 5.98 2.36
N ASN A 256 13.32 5.74 2.52
CA ASN A 256 12.64 5.77 3.82
C ASN A 256 11.98 4.43 4.21
N GLY A 257 11.81 3.50 3.26
CA GLY A 257 11.20 2.20 3.47
C GLY A 257 9.68 2.13 3.34
N MET A 258 8.97 3.23 3.07
CA MET A 258 7.53 3.18 2.78
C MET A 258 7.28 2.33 1.53
N TYR A 259 6.15 1.63 1.46
CA TYR A 259 5.85 0.76 0.33
C TYR A 259 4.38 0.74 -0.07
N VAL A 260 4.13 0.29 -1.30
CA VAL A 260 2.81 -0.17 -1.75
C VAL A 260 2.76 -1.68 -1.57
N ASP A 261 1.76 -2.19 -0.87
CA ASP A 261 1.47 -3.62 -0.80
C ASP A 261 0.73 -4.06 -2.07
N ILE A 262 1.25 -5.11 -2.71
CA ILE A 262 0.71 -5.67 -3.96
C ILE A 262 0.20 -7.06 -3.64
N THR A 263 -1.10 -7.28 -3.87
CA THR A 263 -1.74 -8.59 -3.69
C THR A 263 -2.22 -9.17 -5.02
N GLY A 264 -1.97 -10.46 -5.25
CA GLY A 264 -2.47 -11.16 -6.41
C GLY A 264 -3.91 -11.62 -6.20
N LEU A 265 -4.74 -11.56 -7.24
CA LEU A 265 -6.02 -12.28 -7.31
C LEU A 265 -5.92 -13.48 -8.23
N SER A 266 -6.39 -14.62 -7.74
CA SER A 266 -6.59 -15.84 -8.53
C SER A 266 -8.04 -16.27 -8.46
N GLU A 267 -8.58 -16.77 -9.58
CA GLU A 267 -9.90 -17.41 -9.55
C GLU A 267 -9.81 -18.68 -8.71
N ASP A 268 -10.78 -18.90 -7.82
CA ASP A 268 -10.93 -20.07 -6.97
C ASP A 268 -11.33 -21.32 -7.78
N ARG A 269 -10.54 -21.67 -8.80
CA ARG A 269 -10.74 -22.88 -9.62
C ARG A 269 -10.32 -24.15 -8.90
N GLU A 270 -9.32 -24.05 -8.04
CA GLU A 270 -8.69 -25.19 -7.37
C GLU A 270 -9.21 -25.43 -5.94
N GLN A 271 -10.01 -24.53 -5.38
CA GLN A 271 -10.66 -24.72 -4.07
C GLN A 271 -11.94 -25.58 -4.15
N LYS A 272 -11.99 -26.57 -5.06
CA LYS A 272 -12.97 -27.65 -4.97
C LYS A 272 -12.56 -28.58 -3.82
N GLY A 273 -13.10 -28.36 -2.63
CA GLY A 273 -12.99 -29.30 -1.51
C GLY A 273 -12.40 -28.75 -0.20
N THR A 274 -11.98 -27.48 -0.16
CA THR A 274 -11.70 -26.78 1.10
C THR A 274 -13.00 -26.22 1.68
N PRO A 275 -13.25 -26.36 3.01
CA PRO A 275 -14.35 -25.65 3.66
C PRO A 275 -14.10 -24.13 3.54
N GLY A 276 -14.76 -23.48 2.57
CA GLY A 276 -14.57 -22.05 2.26
C GLY A 276 -14.33 -21.72 0.79
N GLY A 277 -14.12 -22.72 -0.09
CA GLY A 277 -13.98 -22.49 -1.52
C GLY A 277 -15.26 -21.90 -2.13
N ARG A 278 -15.17 -20.73 -2.78
CA ARG A 278 -16.35 -19.96 -3.22
C ARG A 278 -16.84 -20.34 -4.63
N GLY A 279 -16.10 -21.17 -5.36
CA GLY A 279 -16.48 -21.72 -6.67
C GLY A 279 -16.00 -20.89 -7.87
N THR A 280 -16.23 -21.40 -9.08
CA THR A 280 -15.90 -20.70 -10.34
C THR A 280 -16.60 -19.34 -10.42
N GLY A 281 -15.90 -18.33 -10.94
CA GLY A 281 -16.40 -16.95 -11.02
C GLY A 281 -16.12 -16.11 -9.77
N VAL A 282 -15.47 -16.68 -8.76
CA VAL A 282 -15.00 -15.98 -7.56
C VAL A 282 -13.48 -15.90 -7.56
N TRP A 283 -12.96 -14.73 -7.25
CA TRP A 283 -11.54 -14.39 -7.25
C TRP A 283 -11.12 -14.00 -5.86
N SER A 284 -9.98 -14.51 -5.38
CA SER A 284 -9.51 -14.16 -4.04
C SER A 284 -8.01 -13.97 -3.95
N ASP A 285 -7.62 -13.19 -2.96
CA ASP A 285 -6.26 -13.11 -2.46
C ASP A 285 -6.02 -14.15 -1.33
N LYS A 286 -4.82 -14.12 -0.75
CA LYS A 286 -4.44 -15.00 0.37
C LYS A 286 -5.02 -14.56 1.72
N ASN A 287 -5.64 -13.38 1.78
CA ASN A 287 -6.30 -12.87 2.98
C ASN A 287 -7.78 -13.20 3.06
N PHE A 288 -8.29 -13.98 2.10
CA PHE A 288 -9.70 -14.31 1.97
C PHE A 288 -10.57 -13.10 1.62
N HIS A 289 -10.01 -12.03 1.04
CA HIS A 289 -10.85 -11.09 0.31
C HIS A 289 -11.27 -11.76 -0.99
N GLY A 290 -12.58 -11.76 -1.27
CA GLY A 290 -13.13 -12.51 -2.38
C GLY A 290 -14.16 -11.70 -3.14
N TYR A 291 -14.05 -11.71 -4.46
CA TYR A 291 -14.80 -10.86 -5.37
C TYR A 291 -15.45 -11.70 -6.47
N GLY A 292 -16.69 -11.38 -6.81
CA GLY A 292 -17.31 -11.87 -8.02
C GLY A 292 -16.63 -11.29 -9.26
N THR A 293 -16.61 -12.06 -10.35
CA THR A 293 -15.99 -11.62 -11.62
C THR A 293 -16.52 -10.27 -12.11
N ARG A 294 -17.82 -9.99 -11.94
CA ARG A 294 -18.42 -8.71 -12.36
C ARG A 294 -18.15 -7.55 -11.41
N GLN A 295 -17.61 -7.80 -10.20
CA GLN A 295 -17.19 -6.72 -9.30
C GLN A 295 -15.86 -6.14 -9.76
N ILE A 296 -14.95 -6.97 -10.28
CA ILE A 296 -13.63 -6.52 -10.74
C ILE A 296 -13.63 -6.18 -12.24
N TRP A 297 -14.14 -7.05 -13.11
CA TRP A 297 -14.01 -6.90 -14.56
C TRP A 297 -15.29 -6.39 -15.25
N PRO A 298 -15.16 -5.56 -16.32
CA PRO A 298 -13.91 -4.96 -16.79
C PRO A 298 -13.42 -3.85 -15.85
N LEU A 299 -12.11 -3.70 -15.72
CA LEU A 299 -11.53 -2.58 -14.98
C LEU A 299 -11.92 -1.25 -15.64
N ARG A 300 -12.02 -0.20 -14.83
CA ARG A 300 -12.32 1.16 -15.29
C ARG A 300 -11.08 2.03 -15.18
N LYS A 301 -10.70 2.67 -16.29
CA LYS A 301 -9.64 3.67 -16.32
C LYS A 301 -10.10 4.95 -15.60
N THR A 302 -9.21 5.55 -14.83
CA THR A 302 -9.43 6.76 -14.03
C THR A 302 -8.11 7.50 -13.80
N GLU A 303 -8.13 8.53 -12.97
CA GLU A 303 -6.97 9.17 -12.36
C GLU A 303 -6.94 8.92 -10.84
N PHE A 304 -5.74 8.83 -10.26
CA PHE A 304 -5.49 8.86 -8.82
C PHE A 304 -4.20 9.64 -8.56
N GLU A 305 -4.24 10.60 -7.64
CA GLU A 305 -3.12 11.51 -7.37
C GLU A 305 -2.55 12.18 -8.64
N GLY A 306 -3.37 12.48 -9.65
CA GLY A 306 -2.91 13.12 -10.88
C GLY A 306 -2.24 12.20 -11.91
N VAL A 307 -2.27 10.88 -11.71
CA VAL A 307 -1.73 9.89 -12.65
C VAL A 307 -2.82 8.90 -13.06
N GLU A 308 -2.74 8.40 -14.31
CA GLU A 308 -3.65 7.37 -14.82
C GLU A 308 -3.63 6.12 -13.91
N ALA A 309 -4.81 5.65 -13.53
CA ALA A 309 -5.01 4.50 -12.66
C ALA A 309 -6.19 3.63 -13.16
N TRP A 310 -6.35 2.48 -12.54
CA TRP A 310 -7.48 1.58 -12.78
C TRP A 310 -8.18 1.24 -11.47
N VAL A 311 -9.49 1.05 -11.55
CA VAL A 311 -10.33 0.62 -10.43
C VAL A 311 -11.25 -0.53 -10.85
N PRO A 312 -11.76 -1.33 -9.90
CA PRO A 312 -12.78 -2.34 -10.17
C PRO A 312 -14.02 -1.79 -10.89
N TRP A 313 -14.78 -2.67 -11.55
CA TRP A 313 -16.05 -2.29 -12.18
C TRP A 313 -17.07 -1.76 -11.16
N ASP A 314 -17.28 -2.49 -10.07
CA ASP A 314 -18.24 -2.19 -9.00
C ASP A 314 -17.52 -1.72 -7.73
N VAL A 315 -16.92 -0.52 -7.81
CA VAL A 315 -16.17 0.06 -6.67
C VAL A 315 -17.03 0.19 -5.42
N GLU A 316 -18.28 0.64 -5.55
CA GLU A 316 -19.17 0.78 -4.40
C GLU A 316 -19.48 -0.57 -3.75
N GLY A 317 -19.78 -1.61 -4.55
CA GLY A 317 -20.04 -2.95 -4.04
C GLY A 317 -18.83 -3.49 -3.28
N VAL A 318 -17.64 -3.39 -3.88
CA VAL A 318 -16.37 -3.80 -3.26
C VAL A 318 -16.16 -3.09 -1.92
N LEU A 319 -16.23 -1.76 -1.90
CA LEU A 319 -15.99 -0.99 -0.68
C LEU A 319 -17.08 -1.17 0.38
N LYS A 320 -18.35 -1.36 -0.01
CA LYS A 320 -19.45 -1.64 0.93
C LYS A 320 -19.31 -3.00 1.58
N GLU A 321 -18.85 -4.00 0.85
CA GLU A 321 -18.58 -5.34 1.40
C GLU A 321 -17.41 -5.33 2.37
N GLU A 322 -16.39 -4.50 2.10
CA GLU A 322 -15.19 -4.42 2.91
C GLU A 322 -15.33 -3.52 4.16
N TYR A 323 -15.83 -2.29 3.99
CA TYR A 323 -15.85 -1.25 5.02
C TYR A 323 -17.26 -0.87 5.50
N GLY A 324 -18.30 -1.40 4.83
CA GLY A 324 -19.70 -1.05 5.11
C GLY A 324 -20.10 0.31 4.53
N GLY A 325 -21.40 0.51 4.29
CA GLY A 325 -21.89 1.73 3.61
C GLY A 325 -21.55 3.07 4.28
N ARG A 326 -21.23 3.08 5.58
CA ARG A 326 -20.83 4.30 6.29
C ARG A 326 -19.47 4.84 5.86
N SER A 327 -18.57 4.01 5.34
CA SER A 327 -17.27 4.48 4.84
C SER A 327 -17.40 5.38 3.61
N LEU A 328 -18.51 5.25 2.87
CA LEU A 328 -18.79 6.00 1.65
C LEU A 328 -19.61 7.27 1.88
N THR A 329 -20.17 7.44 3.08
CA THR A 329 -21.08 8.55 3.39
C THR A 329 -20.73 9.30 4.66
N GLY A 330 -19.84 8.76 5.50
CA GLY A 330 -19.41 9.40 6.73
C GLY A 330 -18.41 10.50 6.41
N GLU A 331 -18.77 11.75 6.71
CA GLU A 331 -17.97 12.94 6.35
C GLU A 331 -17.08 13.43 7.50
N THR A 332 -16.90 12.61 8.54
CA THR A 332 -15.99 12.90 9.66
C THR A 332 -15.26 11.63 10.09
N TRP A 333 -13.93 11.65 10.06
CA TRP A 333 -13.11 10.51 10.45
C TRP A 333 -11.68 10.96 10.81
N ALA A 334 -11.04 10.27 11.75
CA ALA A 334 -9.64 10.51 12.15
C ALA A 334 -9.23 11.99 12.33
N GLY A 335 -10.11 12.81 12.94
CA GLY A 335 -9.83 14.24 13.15
C GLY A 335 -9.97 15.11 11.90
N HIS A 336 -10.60 14.60 10.83
CA HIS A 336 -10.85 15.31 9.57
C HIS A 336 -12.35 15.36 9.27
N HIS A 337 -12.73 16.30 8.41
CA HIS A 337 -14.06 16.33 7.80
C HIS A 337 -13.95 16.52 6.29
N PHE A 338 -14.94 16.03 5.55
CA PHE A 338 -15.00 16.22 4.11
C PHE A 338 -15.59 17.60 3.78
N ASP A 339 -14.80 18.47 3.15
CA ASP A 339 -15.22 19.79 2.68
C ASP A 339 -15.75 19.65 1.25
N HIS A 340 -17.07 19.79 1.07
CA HIS A 340 -17.73 19.72 -0.24
C HIS A 340 -17.34 20.85 -1.21
N GLY A 341 -16.96 22.02 -0.68
CA GLY A 341 -16.53 23.15 -1.50
C GLY A 341 -15.16 22.91 -2.12
N ARG A 342 -14.27 22.26 -1.36
CA ARG A 342 -12.92 21.86 -1.82
C ARG A 342 -12.90 20.50 -2.48
N LYS A 343 -13.89 19.64 -2.19
CA LYS A 343 -13.92 18.20 -2.51
C LYS A 343 -12.70 17.48 -1.92
N GLU A 344 -12.39 17.79 -0.66
CA GLU A 344 -11.19 17.32 0.01
C GLU A 344 -11.48 17.00 1.48
N TRP A 345 -10.76 16.02 2.01
CA TRP A 345 -10.65 15.81 3.44
C TRP A 345 -9.74 16.87 4.07
N VAL A 346 -10.25 17.62 5.04
CA VAL A 346 -9.51 18.69 5.71
C VAL A 346 -9.43 18.42 7.22
N LYS A 347 -8.29 18.76 7.81
CA LYS A 347 -8.05 18.60 9.25
C LYS A 347 -9.04 19.48 10.02
N THR A 348 -9.65 18.90 11.05
CA THR A 348 -10.57 19.64 11.92
C THR A 348 -9.76 20.52 12.85
N GLU A 349 -9.95 21.84 12.75
CA GLU A 349 -9.34 22.78 13.68
C GLU A 349 -9.89 22.52 15.09
N LEU A 350 -8.99 22.27 16.04
CA LEU A 350 -9.36 22.23 17.45
C LEU A 350 -9.80 23.64 17.84
N VAL A 351 -11.11 23.86 18.00
CA VAL A 351 -11.63 25.09 18.60
C VAL A 351 -11.06 25.14 20.03
N LYS A 352 -10.02 25.96 20.23
CA LYS A 352 -9.59 26.35 21.58
C LYS A 352 -10.79 27.03 22.21
N LYS A 353 -11.46 26.33 23.14
CA LYS A 353 -12.40 26.98 24.05
C LYS A 353 -11.60 28.07 24.76
N THR A 354 -11.87 29.31 24.41
CA THR A 354 -11.46 30.47 25.21
C THR A 354 -12.17 30.33 26.54
N SER A 355 -11.42 29.90 27.55
CA SER A 355 -11.83 29.94 28.96
C SER A 355 -11.90 31.37 29.46
#